data_AF-A0A1Z5K0D9-F1
#
_entry.id   AF-A0A1Z5K0D9-F1
#
_cell.length_a   1.000
_cell.length_b   1.000
_cell.length_c   1.000
_cell.angle_alpha   90.00
_cell.angle_beta   90.00
_cell.angle_gamma   90.00
#
_symmetry.space_group_name_H-M   'P 1'
#
loop_
_entity.id
_entity.type
_entity.pdbx_description
1 polymer ?
#
loop_
_entity_poly.entity_id
_entity_poly.type
_entity_poly.pdbx_seq_one_letter_code
_entity_poly.pdbx_strand_id
1 'polypeptide(L)'
;MKLSLWLTLSLLFLDSNAFVMRARKPLASLSTDSGRLHAKMQEKELQTEPLLTQRPDPSILLSSKDDNTQRLGFFVIFASVLLGTAGFVQVLNGLESILPTGWFATWRNYTWPIPLGLIYSVAGVAHFTMKNSFAAIVPPLGTWGGLWIVPAPFSEKLGLSYADYHTYWSGVAEIGCGVMLIAGGVGVLPVQIPAFLLFCLTTAVTPANIYMATHDVQMPGAPAVPYPSGHLIRGAAQCVLLGLFWKLAFQ
;
A
#
# COMPACT_ATOMS: atom_id res chain seq x y z
N MET A 1 -23.07 14.88 -9.22
CA MET A 1 -21.69 14.74 -9.73
C MET A 1 -21.04 13.59 -8.96
N LYS A 2 -20.64 12.51 -9.65
CA LYS A 2 -20.35 11.20 -9.05
C LYS A 2 -19.05 11.21 -8.22
N LEU A 3 -19.20 11.30 -6.89
CA LEU A 3 -18.15 11.10 -5.88
C LEU A 3 -17.72 9.62 -5.75
N SER A 4 -18.28 8.70 -6.56
CA SER A 4 -18.20 7.25 -6.35
C SER A 4 -16.99 6.57 -6.96
N LEU A 5 -16.08 7.28 -7.65
CA LEU A 5 -14.91 6.65 -8.28
C LEU A 5 -13.67 6.62 -7.36
N TRP A 6 -13.61 7.54 -6.40
CA TRP A 6 -12.50 7.65 -5.44
C TRP A 6 -12.67 6.75 -4.20
N LEU A 7 -13.92 6.45 -3.82
CA LEU A 7 -14.18 5.45 -2.79
C LEU A 7 -13.82 4.04 -3.26
N THR A 8 -13.95 3.72 -4.55
CA THR A 8 -13.65 2.37 -5.06
C THR A 8 -12.15 2.06 -5.04
N LEU A 9 -11.28 3.05 -5.23
CA LEU A 9 -9.82 2.86 -5.10
C LEU A 9 -9.37 2.71 -3.63
N SER A 10 -10.08 3.34 -2.70
CA SER A 10 -9.84 3.15 -1.26
C SER A 10 -10.38 1.80 -0.78
N LEU A 11 -11.47 1.32 -1.38
CA LEU A 11 -12.07 0.02 -1.10
C LEU A 11 -11.28 -1.14 -1.72
N LEU A 12 -10.52 -0.95 -2.80
CA LEU A 12 -9.59 -1.98 -3.29
C LEU A 12 -8.44 -2.29 -2.32
N PHE A 13 -8.18 -1.41 -1.33
CA PHE A 13 -7.25 -1.67 -0.23
C PHE A 13 -7.93 -2.20 1.05
N LEU A 14 -9.25 -2.11 1.16
CA LEU A 14 -10.03 -2.46 2.36
C LEU A 14 -10.94 -3.68 2.19
N ASP A 15 -11.18 -4.12 0.95
CA ASP A 15 -12.06 -5.25 0.64
C ASP A 15 -11.28 -6.57 0.63
N SER A 16 -10.73 -6.95 1.79
CA SER A 16 -10.15 -8.28 1.99
C SER A 16 -10.49 -8.94 3.31
N ASN A 17 -11.28 -8.32 4.21
CA ASN A 17 -11.84 -9.02 5.36
C ASN A 17 -13.11 -8.34 5.87
N ALA A 18 -14.23 -8.57 5.18
CA ALA A 18 -15.54 -8.36 5.76
C ALA A 18 -15.73 -9.34 6.94
N PHE A 19 -15.58 -8.77 8.13
CA PHE A 19 -15.92 -9.28 9.45
C PHE A 19 -17.27 -10.01 9.47
N VAL A 20 -17.24 -11.35 9.41
CA VAL A 20 -18.42 -12.20 9.65
C VAL A 20 -18.48 -12.56 11.14
N MET A 21 -19.16 -11.73 11.93
CA MET A 21 -19.70 -12.20 13.22
C MET A 21 -20.89 -13.13 12.94
N ARG A 22 -20.64 -14.44 12.96
CA ARG A 22 -21.69 -15.46 12.87
C ARG A 22 -22.27 -15.70 14.26
N ALA A 23 -23.44 -15.11 14.53
CA ALA A 23 -24.26 -15.46 15.68
C ALA A 23 -24.62 -16.95 15.62
N ARG A 24 -24.26 -17.72 16.66
CA ARG A 24 -24.66 -19.12 16.82
C ARG A 24 -26.17 -19.17 17.07
N LYS A 25 -26.93 -19.78 16.15
CA LYS A 25 -28.29 -20.29 16.43
C LYS A 25 -28.20 -21.75 16.91
N PRO A 26 -29.11 -22.20 17.79
CA PRO A 26 -29.04 -23.53 18.37
C PRO A 26 -29.42 -24.62 17.35
N LEU A 27 -28.75 -25.77 17.48
CA LEU A 27 -28.98 -27.00 16.73
C LEU A 27 -30.40 -27.53 16.95
N ALA A 28 -31.17 -27.66 15.86
CA ALA A 28 -32.18 -28.71 15.74
C ALA A 28 -32.46 -28.99 14.26
N SER A 29 -32.32 -30.28 13.90
CA SER A 29 -32.70 -30.95 12.64
C SER A 29 -32.15 -30.37 11.33
N LEU A 30 -31.18 -31.08 10.72
CA LEU A 30 -30.97 -31.22 9.27
C LEU A 30 -29.78 -32.19 9.03
N SER A 31 -29.95 -33.48 9.36
CA SER A 31 -28.86 -34.48 9.32
C SER A 31 -28.79 -35.30 8.01
N THR A 32 -29.29 -34.81 6.88
CA THR A 32 -29.17 -35.54 5.61
C THR A 32 -28.73 -34.69 4.41
N ASP A 33 -28.61 -33.37 4.54
CA ASP A 33 -28.18 -32.49 3.44
C ASP A 33 -26.78 -31.87 3.64
N SER A 34 -26.18 -32.08 4.83
CA SER A 34 -24.87 -31.55 5.20
C SER A 34 -23.74 -32.04 4.29
N GLY A 35 -23.76 -33.33 3.90
CA GLY A 35 -22.73 -33.90 3.03
C GLY A 35 -22.75 -33.33 1.60
N ARG A 36 -23.94 -33.08 1.04
CA ARG A 36 -24.09 -32.47 -0.29
C ARG A 36 -23.82 -30.98 -0.28
N LEU A 37 -24.18 -30.29 0.80
CA LEU A 37 -23.87 -28.87 0.98
C LEU A 37 -22.37 -28.65 1.19
N HIS A 38 -21.70 -29.50 1.98
CA HIS A 38 -20.24 -29.44 2.16
C HIS A 38 -19.49 -29.80 0.87
N ALA A 39 -19.95 -30.79 0.10
CA ALA A 39 -19.36 -31.10 -1.20
C ALA A 39 -19.55 -29.95 -2.21
N LYS A 40 -20.75 -29.35 -2.28
CA LYS A 40 -21.00 -28.17 -3.14
C LYS A 40 -20.30 -26.90 -2.65
N MET A 41 -20.12 -26.73 -1.34
CA MET A 41 -19.35 -25.62 -0.79
C MET A 41 -17.86 -25.82 -1.04
N GLN A 42 -17.33 -27.04 -0.90
CA GLN A 42 -15.95 -27.34 -1.31
C GLN A 42 -15.76 -27.17 -2.81
N GLU A 43 -16.70 -27.61 -3.64
CA GLU A 43 -16.63 -27.45 -5.11
C GLU A 43 -16.75 -25.98 -5.52
N LYS A 44 -17.55 -25.17 -4.80
CA LYS A 44 -17.68 -23.73 -5.02
C LYS A 44 -16.52 -22.91 -4.42
N GLU A 45 -15.90 -23.38 -3.34
CA GLU A 45 -14.65 -22.83 -2.79
C GLU A 45 -13.44 -23.20 -3.68
N LEU A 46 -13.47 -24.37 -4.33
CA LEU A 46 -12.45 -24.82 -5.29
C LEU A 46 -12.58 -24.15 -6.67
N GLN A 47 -13.77 -23.64 -7.01
CA GLN A 47 -14.04 -22.91 -8.26
C GLN A 47 -14.02 -21.39 -8.15
N THR A 48 -13.56 -20.83 -7.04
CA THR A 48 -12.86 -19.53 -7.11
C THR A 48 -11.47 -19.79 -7.68
N GLU A 49 -11.41 -20.16 -8.96
CA GLU A 49 -10.19 -20.01 -9.73
C GLU A 49 -9.74 -18.55 -9.51
N PRO A 50 -8.55 -18.31 -8.93
CA PRO A 50 -8.00 -16.98 -8.99
C PRO A 50 -8.00 -16.65 -10.48
N LEU A 51 -8.44 -15.44 -10.87
CA LEU A 51 -8.13 -14.96 -12.21
C LEU A 51 -6.62 -15.19 -12.39
N LEU A 52 -6.26 -16.24 -13.14
CA LEU A 52 -4.89 -16.69 -13.35
C LEU A 52 -4.30 -15.64 -14.27
N THR A 53 -3.97 -14.48 -13.70
CA THR A 53 -3.14 -13.49 -14.35
C THR A 53 -1.85 -14.23 -14.67
N GLN A 54 -1.69 -14.55 -15.96
CA GLN A 54 -0.52 -15.26 -16.43
C GLN A 54 0.71 -14.47 -15.98
N ARG A 55 1.59 -15.14 -15.25
CA ARG A 55 2.81 -14.51 -14.75
C ARG A 55 3.73 -14.18 -15.94
N PRO A 56 4.41 -13.03 -15.92
CA PRO A 56 5.38 -12.69 -16.94
C PRO A 56 6.48 -13.74 -17.01
N ASP A 57 7.05 -13.92 -18.21
CA ASP A 57 8.28 -14.69 -18.36
C ASP A 57 9.38 -14.05 -17.49
N PRO A 58 10.04 -14.79 -16.58
CA PRO A 58 11.08 -14.25 -15.72
C PRO A 58 12.19 -13.49 -16.46
N SER A 59 12.48 -13.85 -17.71
CA SER A 59 13.51 -13.21 -18.52
C SER A 59 13.22 -11.75 -18.89
N ILE A 60 11.97 -11.30 -18.79
CA ILE A 60 11.58 -9.90 -19.04
C ILE A 60 11.70 -9.04 -17.77
N LEU A 61 11.79 -9.67 -16.60
CA LEU A 61 11.88 -8.97 -15.33
C LEU A 61 13.21 -8.26 -15.19
N LEU A 62 13.21 -7.12 -14.50
CA LEU A 62 14.45 -6.40 -14.22
C LEU A 62 15.38 -7.27 -13.35
N SER A 63 14.82 -8.05 -12.43
CA SER A 63 15.57 -8.97 -11.56
C SER A 63 16.38 -10.04 -12.30
N SER A 64 16.09 -10.32 -13.57
CA SER A 64 16.82 -11.29 -14.38
C SER A 64 17.98 -10.68 -15.17
N LYS A 65 18.19 -9.37 -15.07
CA LYS A 65 19.26 -8.65 -15.79
C LYS A 65 20.54 -8.62 -14.96
N ASP A 66 21.64 -8.20 -15.57
CA ASP A 66 22.89 -8.01 -14.85
C ASP A 66 22.78 -6.93 -13.75
N ASP A 67 23.69 -6.95 -12.79
CA ASP A 67 23.68 -6.09 -11.62
C ASP A 67 23.61 -4.59 -11.97
N ASN A 68 24.33 -4.15 -13.00
CA ASN A 68 24.34 -2.73 -13.37
C ASN A 68 23.00 -2.31 -13.97
N THR A 69 22.41 -3.16 -14.82
CA THR A 69 21.06 -2.95 -15.35
C THR A 69 20.02 -2.91 -14.22
N GLN A 70 20.12 -3.80 -13.23
CA GLN A 70 19.22 -3.80 -12.07
C GLN A 70 19.31 -2.50 -11.25
N ARG A 71 20.53 -2.06 -10.91
CA ARG A 71 20.78 -0.81 -10.18
C ARG A 71 20.23 0.39 -10.94
N LEU A 72 20.53 0.50 -12.23
CA LEU A 72 20.04 1.59 -13.07
C LEU A 72 18.51 1.57 -13.15
N GLY A 73 17.90 0.41 -13.37
CA GLY A 73 16.44 0.26 -13.44
C GLY A 73 15.77 0.69 -12.13
N PHE A 74 16.33 0.33 -10.97
CA PHE A 74 15.84 0.82 -9.68
C PHE A 74 15.85 2.35 -9.61
N PHE A 75 16.98 2.99 -9.91
CA PHE A 75 17.10 4.44 -9.84
C PHE A 75 16.15 5.15 -10.83
N VAL A 76 16.00 4.61 -12.03
CA VAL A 76 15.08 5.16 -13.04
C VAL A 76 13.64 5.09 -12.55
N ILE A 77 13.19 3.95 -12.00
CA ILE A 77 11.82 3.80 -11.47
C ILE A 77 11.63 4.75 -10.27
N PHE A 78 12.57 4.79 -9.33
CA PHE A 78 12.48 5.64 -8.15
C PHE A 78 12.44 7.13 -8.53
N ALA A 79 13.33 7.58 -9.43
CA ALA A 79 13.34 8.94 -9.94
C ALA A 79 12.05 9.27 -10.69
N SER A 80 11.49 8.33 -11.45
CA SER A 80 10.22 8.52 -12.16
C SER A 80 9.06 8.75 -11.20
N VAL A 81 9.04 8.09 -10.05
CA VAL A 81 8.04 8.37 -9.00
C VAL A 81 8.21 9.78 -8.46
N LEU A 82 9.43 10.21 -8.12
CA LEU A 82 9.68 11.57 -7.61
C LEU A 82 9.32 12.66 -8.63
N LEU A 83 9.69 12.47 -9.89
CA LEU A 83 9.34 13.38 -10.98
C LEU A 83 7.82 13.39 -11.23
N GLY A 84 7.18 12.22 -11.19
CA GLY A 84 5.73 12.10 -11.28
C GLY A 84 5.00 12.81 -10.14
N THR A 85 5.52 12.69 -8.91
CA THR A 85 5.05 13.47 -7.73
C THR A 85 5.17 14.96 -7.98
N ALA A 86 6.33 15.44 -8.43
CA ALA A 86 6.53 16.86 -8.72
C ALA A 86 5.56 17.36 -9.80
N GLY A 87 5.38 16.58 -10.87
CA GLY A 87 4.39 16.86 -11.91
C GLY A 87 2.97 16.95 -11.37
N PHE A 88 2.57 16.00 -10.51
CA PHE A 88 1.24 16.02 -9.87
C PHE A 88 1.04 17.23 -8.95
N VAL A 89 2.08 17.65 -8.20
CA VAL A 89 2.03 18.89 -7.42
C VAL A 89 1.78 20.10 -8.33
N GLN A 90 2.40 20.16 -9.52
CA GLN A 90 2.13 21.25 -10.47
C GLN A 90 0.69 21.22 -10.99
N VAL A 91 0.11 20.03 -11.22
CA VAL A 91 -1.31 19.90 -11.56
C VAL A 91 -2.20 20.48 -10.46
N LEU A 92 -1.90 20.17 -9.19
CA LEU A 92 -2.66 20.71 -8.06
C LEU A 92 -2.50 22.23 -7.92
N ASN A 93 -1.30 22.78 -8.18
CA ASN A 93 -1.07 24.23 -8.20
C ASN A 93 -1.85 24.91 -9.33
N GLY A 94 -1.90 24.30 -10.51
CA GLY A 94 -2.71 24.78 -11.62
C GLY A 94 -4.20 24.73 -11.33
N LEU A 95 -4.67 23.70 -10.62
CA LEU A 95 -6.06 23.62 -10.15
C LEU A 95 -6.36 24.72 -9.12
N GLU A 96 -5.43 24.96 -8.18
CA GLU A 96 -5.58 26.02 -7.18
C GLU A 96 -5.62 27.42 -7.80
N SER A 97 -4.85 27.68 -8.86
CA SER A 97 -4.82 28.99 -9.51
C SER A 97 -6.08 29.36 -10.29
N ILE A 98 -6.89 28.37 -10.69
CA ILE A 98 -8.17 28.60 -11.38
C ILE A 98 -9.37 28.62 -10.43
N LEU A 99 -9.20 28.18 -9.18
CA LEU A 99 -10.25 28.14 -8.18
C LEU A 99 -10.30 29.47 -7.40
N PRO A 100 -11.46 29.82 -6.81
CA PRO A 100 -11.54 30.99 -5.93
C PRO A 100 -10.50 30.91 -4.81
N THR A 101 -9.90 32.05 -4.49
CA THR A 101 -8.87 32.16 -3.45
C THR A 101 -9.32 31.51 -2.15
N GLY A 102 -8.47 30.62 -1.60
CA GLY A 102 -8.75 29.92 -0.35
C GLY A 102 -9.70 28.72 -0.46
N TRP A 103 -10.40 28.53 -1.59
CA TRP A 103 -11.29 27.37 -1.76
C TRP A 103 -10.51 26.06 -1.75
N PHE A 104 -9.42 25.99 -2.52
CA PHE A 104 -8.59 24.79 -2.60
C PHE A 104 -7.96 24.45 -1.24
N ALA A 105 -7.36 25.43 -0.58
CA ALA A 105 -6.79 25.27 0.75
C ALA A 105 -7.84 24.79 1.78
N THR A 106 -9.05 25.35 1.76
CA THR A 106 -10.15 24.91 2.63
C THR A 106 -10.54 23.47 2.35
N TRP A 107 -10.83 23.13 1.09
CA TRP A 107 -11.19 21.76 0.70
C TRP A 107 -10.10 20.76 1.07
N ARG A 108 -8.84 21.05 0.75
CA ARG A 108 -7.66 20.25 1.11
C ARG A 108 -7.60 19.99 2.61
N ASN A 109 -7.63 21.05 3.41
CA ASN A 109 -7.42 20.96 4.86
C ASN A 109 -8.55 20.19 5.56
N TYR A 110 -9.78 20.28 5.07
CA TYR A 110 -10.92 19.53 5.62
C TYR A 110 -11.00 18.08 5.16
N THR A 111 -10.63 17.78 3.91
CA THR A 111 -10.95 16.47 3.31
C THR A 111 -9.78 15.52 3.22
N TRP A 112 -8.53 15.97 3.34
CA TRP A 112 -7.37 15.10 3.13
C TRP A 112 -6.80 14.50 4.42
N PRO A 113 -6.58 15.25 5.51
CA PRO A 113 -5.82 14.74 6.65
C PRO A 113 -6.49 13.54 7.32
N ILE A 114 -7.80 13.60 7.55
CA ILE A 114 -8.53 12.53 8.24
C ILE A 114 -8.58 11.25 7.38
N PRO A 115 -9.03 11.27 6.12
CA PRO A 115 -9.07 10.05 5.30
C PRO A 115 -7.68 9.46 5.03
N LEU A 116 -6.68 10.28 4.71
CA LEU A 116 -5.32 9.78 4.49
C LEU A 116 -4.74 9.19 5.77
N GLY A 117 -4.96 9.83 6.92
CA GLY A 117 -4.48 9.33 8.20
C GLY A 117 -5.15 8.02 8.60
N LEU A 118 -6.45 7.86 8.29
CA LEU A 118 -7.16 6.58 8.47
C LEU A 118 -6.60 5.48 7.56
N ILE A 119 -6.34 5.77 6.29
CA ILE A 119 -5.75 4.81 5.35
C ILE A 119 -4.41 4.30 5.88
N TYR A 120 -3.51 5.21 6.30
CA TYR A 120 -2.20 4.81 6.84
C TYR A 120 -2.33 4.11 8.19
N SER A 121 -3.26 4.51 9.05
CA SER A 121 -3.49 3.81 10.31
C SER A 121 -3.95 2.36 10.09
N VAL A 122 -4.86 2.15 9.14
CA VAL A 122 -5.34 0.80 8.79
C VAL A 122 -4.25 -0.01 8.08
N ALA A 123 -3.50 0.59 7.16
CA ALA A 123 -2.36 -0.06 6.53
C ALA A 123 -1.33 -0.52 7.57
N GLY A 124 -1.02 0.35 8.55
CA GLY A 124 -0.09 0.00 9.60
C GLY A 124 -0.59 -1.12 10.52
N VAL A 125 -1.90 -1.18 10.82
CA VAL A 125 -2.51 -2.33 11.51
C VAL A 125 -2.37 -3.61 10.67
N ALA A 126 -2.52 -3.51 9.35
CA ALA A 126 -2.41 -4.64 8.43
C ALA A 126 -1.00 -5.28 8.42
N HIS A 127 0.06 -4.53 8.72
CA HIS A 127 1.41 -5.08 8.89
C HIS A 127 1.50 -6.10 10.04
N PHE A 128 0.62 -6.00 11.04
CA PHE A 128 0.56 -6.95 12.16
C PHE A 128 -0.43 -8.09 11.90
N THR A 129 -1.57 -7.82 11.29
CA THR A 129 -2.63 -8.81 11.05
C THR A 129 -2.39 -9.66 9.80
N MET A 130 -1.69 -9.12 8.81
CA MET A 130 -1.30 -9.78 7.55
C MET A 130 0.21 -9.83 7.40
N LYS A 131 0.92 -10.07 8.51
CA LYS A 131 2.39 -10.07 8.60
C LYS A 131 3.08 -10.78 7.44
N ASN A 132 2.69 -12.03 7.14
CA ASN A 132 3.31 -12.83 6.10
C ASN A 132 3.17 -12.19 4.71
N SER A 133 2.06 -11.51 4.46
CA SER A 133 1.79 -10.79 3.20
C SER A 133 2.74 -9.62 3.00
N PHE A 134 2.98 -8.84 4.06
CA PHE A 134 3.90 -7.70 4.01
C PHE A 134 5.37 -8.10 4.10
N ALA A 135 5.71 -9.12 4.89
CA ALA A 135 7.07 -9.65 4.97
C ALA A 135 7.55 -10.19 3.61
N ALA A 136 6.65 -10.79 2.83
CA ALA A 136 6.96 -11.31 1.49
C ALA A 136 7.42 -10.24 0.50
N ILE A 137 7.03 -8.97 0.69
CA ILE A 137 7.38 -7.86 -0.20
C ILE A 137 8.53 -6.99 0.35
N VAL A 138 9.12 -7.36 1.50
CA VAL A 138 10.35 -6.72 1.97
C VAL A 138 11.49 -7.17 1.05
N PRO A 139 12.20 -6.24 0.38
CA PRO A 139 13.30 -6.63 -0.50
C PRO A 139 14.41 -7.30 0.33
N PRO A 140 14.87 -8.52 -0.04
CA PRO A 140 15.99 -9.16 0.64
C PRO A 140 17.28 -8.34 0.53
N LEU A 141 18.20 -8.53 1.48
CA LEU A 141 19.52 -7.91 1.39
C LEU A 141 20.22 -8.31 0.09
N GLY A 142 20.85 -7.35 -0.58
CA GLY A 142 21.52 -7.54 -1.85
C GLY A 142 20.63 -7.41 -3.09
N THR A 143 19.33 -7.08 -2.92
CA THR A 143 18.42 -6.82 -4.06
C THR A 143 18.95 -5.70 -4.97
N TRP A 144 18.66 -5.81 -6.26
CA TRP A 144 19.13 -4.94 -7.35
C TRP A 144 20.65 -4.86 -7.45
N GLY A 145 21.30 -6.01 -7.60
CA GLY A 145 22.75 -6.11 -7.73
C GLY A 145 23.50 -5.53 -6.51
N GLY A 146 23.05 -5.81 -5.29
CA GLY A 146 23.73 -5.34 -4.07
C GLY A 146 23.33 -3.94 -3.59
N LEU A 147 22.39 -3.26 -4.24
CA LEU A 147 22.00 -1.90 -3.88
C LEU A 147 21.23 -1.84 -2.55
N TRP A 148 20.37 -2.83 -2.29
CA TRP A 148 19.53 -2.86 -1.09
C TRP A 148 20.29 -3.42 0.12
N ILE A 149 20.75 -2.52 0.99
CA ILE A 149 21.53 -2.83 2.20
C ILE A 149 20.98 -2.11 3.43
N VAL A 150 19.66 -2.11 3.59
CA VAL A 150 19.01 -1.43 4.72
C VAL A 150 19.31 -2.20 6.01
N PRO A 151 19.76 -1.54 7.09
CA PRO A 151 20.03 -2.21 8.35
C PRO A 151 18.74 -2.52 9.13
N ALA A 152 18.75 -3.65 9.83
CA ALA A 152 17.72 -4.04 10.81
C ALA A 152 18.31 -4.03 12.23
N PRO A 153 18.60 -2.86 12.82
CA PRO A 153 19.30 -2.78 14.10
C PRO A 153 18.50 -3.44 15.22
N PHE A 154 19.18 -4.17 16.10
CA PHE A 154 18.59 -4.86 17.25
C PHE A 154 17.60 -5.98 16.90
N SER A 155 17.42 -6.35 15.63
CA SER A 155 16.51 -7.44 15.21
C SER A 155 16.82 -8.76 15.93
N GLU A 156 18.11 -9.11 16.04
CA GLU A 156 18.57 -10.31 16.76
C GLU A 156 18.17 -10.30 18.25
N LYS A 157 18.30 -9.15 18.92
CA LYS A 157 17.90 -9.00 20.34
C LYS A 157 16.39 -9.11 20.53
N LEU A 158 15.63 -8.73 19.51
CA LEU A 158 14.17 -8.83 19.48
C LEU A 158 13.67 -10.20 19.00
N GLY A 159 14.57 -11.11 18.59
CA GLY A 159 14.20 -12.40 18.00
C GLY A 159 13.44 -12.27 16.68
N LEU A 160 13.69 -11.20 15.92
CA LEU A 160 13.01 -10.90 14.67
C LEU A 160 13.88 -11.27 13.45
N SER A 161 13.24 -11.83 12.42
CA SER A 161 13.88 -11.93 11.11
C SER A 161 14.05 -10.53 10.48
N TYR A 162 14.90 -10.41 9.47
CA TYR A 162 15.11 -9.17 8.72
C TYR A 162 13.80 -8.60 8.16
N ALA A 163 13.00 -9.44 7.50
CA ALA A 163 11.72 -9.03 6.93
C ALA A 163 10.73 -8.62 8.02
N ASP A 164 10.62 -9.41 9.10
CA ASP A 164 9.73 -9.13 10.22
C ASP A 164 10.05 -7.79 10.88
N TYR A 165 11.34 -7.49 11.07
CA TYR A 165 11.80 -6.22 11.61
C TYR A 165 11.26 -5.06 10.78
N HIS A 166 11.48 -5.07 9.47
CA HIS A 166 11.03 -3.98 8.60
C HIS A 166 9.50 -3.92 8.48
N THR A 167 8.81 -5.05 8.44
CA THR A 167 7.35 -5.11 8.44
C THR A 167 6.77 -4.48 9.70
N TYR A 168 7.26 -4.84 10.90
CA TYR A 168 6.71 -4.28 12.13
C TYR A 168 7.04 -2.79 12.30
N TRP A 169 8.27 -2.35 12.01
CA TRP A 169 8.63 -0.95 12.17
C TRP A 169 7.93 -0.03 11.18
N SER A 170 7.75 -0.46 9.93
CA SER A 170 6.90 0.28 8.98
C SER A 170 5.46 0.34 9.48
N GLY A 171 4.90 -0.76 10.00
CA GLY A 171 3.56 -0.77 10.58
C GLY A 171 3.39 0.19 11.76
N VAL A 172 4.34 0.23 12.69
CA VAL A 172 4.35 1.21 13.80
C VAL A 172 4.40 2.64 13.26
N ALA A 173 5.26 2.91 12.28
CA ALA A 173 5.41 4.24 11.70
C ALA A 173 4.13 4.70 10.99
N GLU A 174 3.47 3.81 10.25
CA GLU A 174 2.22 4.09 9.54
C GLU A 174 1.07 4.38 10.51
N ILE A 175 0.92 3.59 11.59
CA ILE A 175 -0.06 3.87 12.66
C ILE A 175 0.23 5.22 13.30
N GLY A 176 1.47 5.44 13.76
CA GLY A 176 1.85 6.66 14.47
C GLY A 176 1.62 7.90 13.63
N CYS A 177 2.15 7.93 12.41
CA CYS A 177 2.03 9.07 11.51
C CYS A 177 0.59 9.27 11.01
N GLY A 178 -0.15 8.17 10.79
CA GLY A 178 -1.57 8.22 10.41
C GLY A 178 -2.45 8.83 11.50
N VAL A 179 -2.28 8.40 12.75
CA VAL A 179 -2.98 8.96 13.91
C VAL A 179 -2.62 10.43 14.12
N MET A 180 -1.34 10.79 13.98
CA MET A 180 -0.91 12.19 14.05
C MET A 180 -1.54 13.04 12.94
N LEU A 181 -1.71 12.51 11.72
CA LEU A 181 -2.36 13.24 10.63
C LEU A 181 -3.86 13.46 10.90
N ILE A 182 -4.55 12.46 11.46
CA ILE A 182 -5.95 12.61 11.89
C ILE A 182 -6.05 13.70 12.97
N ALA A 183 -5.19 13.63 13.98
CA ALA A 183 -5.13 14.63 15.04
C ALA A 183 -4.84 16.03 14.47
N GLY A 184 -4.01 16.14 13.43
CA GLY A 184 -3.82 17.39 12.69
C GLY A 184 -5.07 17.87 11.96
N GLY A 185 -5.82 16.96 11.35
CA GLY A 185 -7.09 17.24 10.69
C GLY A 185 -8.20 17.74 11.61
N VAL A 186 -8.20 17.35 12.88
CA VAL A 186 -9.16 17.83 13.89
C VAL A 186 -8.62 19.00 14.74
N GLY A 187 -7.45 19.55 14.38
CA GLY A 187 -6.88 20.74 15.00
C GLY A 187 -6.12 20.52 16.31
N VAL A 188 -5.75 19.28 16.65
CA VAL A 188 -4.96 18.96 17.87
C VAL A 188 -3.47 19.28 17.67
N LEU A 189 -2.94 19.18 16.45
CA LEU A 189 -1.56 19.56 16.12
C LEU A 189 -1.44 20.16 14.71
N PRO A 190 -0.32 20.83 14.37
CA PRO A 190 -0.12 21.35 13.01
C PRO A 190 -0.01 20.21 11.99
N VAL A 191 -0.85 20.22 10.96
CA VAL A 191 -0.94 19.15 9.94
C VAL A 191 0.35 18.95 9.13
N GLN A 192 1.21 19.98 9.07
CA GLN A 192 2.41 19.99 8.26
C GLN A 192 3.42 18.92 8.71
N ILE A 193 3.59 18.74 10.02
CA ILE A 193 4.53 17.78 10.60
C ILE A 193 4.15 16.33 10.25
N PRO A 194 2.93 15.83 10.57
CA PRO A 194 2.56 14.47 10.21
C PRO A 194 2.49 14.25 8.70
N ALA A 195 2.09 15.25 7.91
CA ALA A 195 2.13 15.15 6.45
C ALA A 195 3.56 14.97 5.93
N PHE A 196 4.53 15.73 6.46
CA PHE A 196 5.94 15.56 6.12
C PHE A 196 6.47 14.17 6.53
N LEU A 197 6.13 13.70 7.73
CA LEU A 197 6.54 12.36 8.18
C LEU A 197 5.96 11.26 7.29
N LEU A 198 4.69 11.36 6.88
CA LEU A 198 4.09 10.42 5.93
C LEU A 198 4.68 10.53 4.53
N PHE A 199 5.06 11.72 4.07
CA PHE A 199 5.82 11.89 2.83
C PHE A 199 7.16 11.13 2.88
N CYS A 200 7.93 11.32 3.95
CA CYS A 200 9.19 10.62 4.17
C CYS A 200 9.00 9.10 4.30
N LEU A 201 8.00 8.65 5.08
CA LEU A 201 7.69 7.24 5.26
C LEU A 201 7.31 6.58 3.94
N THR A 202 6.41 7.17 3.18
CA THR A 202 5.97 6.68 1.86
C THR A 202 7.13 6.57 0.89
N THR A 203 8.01 7.57 0.90
CA THR A 203 9.25 7.55 0.11
C THR A 203 10.18 6.42 0.56
N ALA A 204 10.34 6.22 1.87
CA ALA A 204 11.19 5.17 2.44
C ALA A 204 10.69 3.75 2.17
N VAL A 205 9.36 3.53 2.09
CA VAL A 205 8.76 2.22 1.76
C VAL A 205 8.54 2.00 0.26
N THR A 206 8.76 3.02 -0.57
CA THR A 206 8.71 2.93 -2.05
C THR A 206 9.50 1.75 -2.63
N PRO A 207 10.71 1.41 -2.12
CA PRO A 207 11.46 0.27 -2.61
C PRO A 207 10.71 -1.07 -2.53
N ALA A 208 9.78 -1.25 -1.59
CA ALA A 208 8.94 -2.46 -1.56
C ALA A 208 8.02 -2.55 -2.79
N ASN A 209 7.41 -1.43 -3.22
CA ASN A 209 6.62 -1.37 -4.45
C ASN A 209 7.48 -1.61 -5.70
N ILE A 210 8.70 -1.06 -5.73
CA ILE A 210 9.66 -1.32 -6.81
C ILE A 210 10.04 -2.80 -6.82
N TYR A 211 10.27 -3.41 -5.66
CA TYR A 211 10.66 -4.82 -5.54
C TYR A 211 9.58 -5.74 -6.10
N MET A 212 8.32 -5.50 -5.74
CA MET A 212 7.18 -6.18 -6.34
C MET A 212 7.16 -6.04 -7.87
N ALA A 213 7.39 -4.83 -8.39
CA ALA A 213 7.36 -4.59 -9.84
C ALA A 213 8.54 -5.23 -10.58
N THR A 214 9.73 -5.24 -9.99
CA THR A 214 10.95 -5.70 -10.67
C THR A 214 11.19 -7.20 -10.53
N HIS A 215 10.56 -7.85 -9.54
CA HIS A 215 10.68 -9.29 -9.27
C HIS A 215 9.35 -10.06 -9.43
N ASP A 216 8.27 -9.39 -9.83
CA ASP A 216 6.89 -9.92 -9.85
C ASP A 216 6.47 -10.57 -8.53
N VAL A 217 6.97 -10.04 -7.41
CA VAL A 217 6.65 -10.57 -6.08
C VAL A 217 5.22 -10.19 -5.70
N GLN A 218 4.49 -11.20 -5.22
CA GLN A 218 3.09 -11.09 -4.84
C GLN A 218 2.95 -11.18 -3.33
N MET A 219 1.91 -10.55 -2.81
CA MET A 219 1.55 -10.66 -1.40
C MET A 219 0.70 -11.91 -1.20
N PRO A 220 1.15 -12.93 -0.44
CA PRO A 220 0.32 -14.08 -0.10
C PRO A 220 -1.00 -13.65 0.52
N GLY A 221 -2.13 -14.22 0.07
CA GLY A 221 -3.46 -13.91 0.61
C GLY A 221 -4.09 -12.59 0.13
N ALA A 222 -3.39 -11.81 -0.70
CA ALA A 222 -3.97 -10.65 -1.38
C ALA A 222 -4.23 -10.97 -2.87
N PRO A 223 -5.14 -10.22 -3.54
CA PRO A 223 -5.32 -10.33 -4.97
C PRO A 223 -4.02 -10.13 -5.75
N ALA A 224 -3.81 -10.95 -6.78
CA ALA A 224 -2.66 -10.84 -7.67
C ALA A 224 -2.60 -9.46 -8.33
N VAL A 225 -1.43 -8.83 -8.32
CA VAL A 225 -1.18 -7.60 -9.09
C VAL A 225 -0.86 -8.00 -10.53
N PRO A 226 -1.64 -7.54 -11.52
CA PRO A 226 -1.38 -7.86 -12.93
C PRO A 226 -0.13 -7.15 -13.43
N TYR A 227 0.68 -7.85 -14.21
CA TYR A 227 1.91 -7.31 -14.81
C TYR A 227 1.68 -6.88 -16.28
N PRO A 228 2.20 -5.72 -16.72
CA PRO A 228 2.84 -4.65 -15.94
C PRO A 228 1.84 -3.61 -15.39
N SER A 229 0.58 -3.64 -15.85
CA SER A 229 -0.39 -2.56 -15.66
C SER A 229 -0.72 -2.26 -14.19
N GLY A 230 -0.82 -3.30 -13.35
CA GLY A 230 -1.10 -3.14 -11.92
C GLY A 230 0.02 -2.40 -11.20
N HIS A 231 1.28 -2.65 -11.56
CA HIS A 231 2.43 -1.94 -10.99
C HIS A 231 2.49 -0.48 -11.48
N LEU A 232 2.14 -0.21 -12.74
CA LEU A 232 2.05 1.15 -13.26
C LEU A 232 0.98 1.97 -12.52
N ILE A 233 -0.20 1.37 -12.27
CA ILE A 233 -1.28 2.00 -11.50
C ILE A 233 -0.81 2.30 -10.07
N ARG A 234 -0.15 1.35 -9.41
CA ARG A 234 0.43 1.56 -8.07
C ARG A 234 1.45 2.69 -8.06
N GLY A 235 2.33 2.76 -9.06
CA GLY A 235 3.29 3.86 -9.22
C GLY A 235 2.60 5.22 -9.37
N ALA A 236 1.58 5.30 -10.23
CA ALA A 236 0.79 6.53 -10.40
C ALA A 236 0.06 6.95 -9.11
N ALA A 237 -0.58 6.00 -8.42
CA ALA A 237 -1.23 6.25 -7.13
C ALA A 237 -0.24 6.74 -6.07
N GLN A 238 0.99 6.21 -6.09
CA GLN A 238 2.05 6.66 -5.20
C GLN A 238 2.52 8.09 -5.51
N CYS A 239 2.62 8.47 -6.79
CA CYS A 239 2.89 9.85 -7.19
C CYS A 239 1.82 10.81 -6.63
N VAL A 240 0.55 10.40 -6.72
CA VAL A 240 -0.60 11.15 -6.16
C VAL A 240 -0.45 11.29 -4.65
N LEU A 241 -0.30 10.18 -3.91
CA LEU A 241 -0.18 10.20 -2.44
C LEU A 241 0.95 11.11 -1.95
N LEU A 242 2.15 10.97 -2.53
CA LEU A 242 3.29 11.82 -2.21
C LEU A 242 3.01 13.30 -2.52
N GLY A 243 2.31 13.61 -3.62
CA GLY A 243 1.95 14.98 -3.95
C GLY A 243 0.90 15.58 -3.02
N LEU A 244 -0.05 14.77 -2.53
CA LEU A 244 -1.01 15.20 -1.51
C LEU A 244 -0.29 15.55 -0.20
N PHE A 245 0.65 14.71 0.24
CA PHE A 245 1.45 14.99 1.44
C PHE A 245 2.35 16.21 1.27
N TRP A 246 2.96 16.39 0.09
CA TRP A 246 3.72 17.60 -0.21
C TRP A 246 2.88 18.86 -0.05
N LYS A 247 1.66 18.86 -0.61
CA LYS A 247 0.71 19.98 -0.51
C LYS A 247 0.22 20.21 0.91
N LEU A 248 0.19 19.21 1.79
CA LEU A 248 -0.16 19.40 3.21
C LEU A 248 1.03 19.85 4.06
N ALA A 249 2.25 19.44 3.68
CA ALA A 249 3.47 19.72 4.42
C ALA A 249 4.02 21.13 4.16
N PHE A 250 3.95 21.60 2.91
CA PHE A 250 4.72 22.76 2.46
C PHE A 250 3.89 23.90 1.84
N GLN A 251 2.59 23.72 1.66
CA GLN A 251 1.70 24.67 0.97
C GLN A 251 0.34 24.70 1.67
#